data_AF-A0A9X1W761-F1
#
_entry.id   AF-A0A9X1W761-F1
#
_cell.length_a   1.000
_cell.length_b   1.000
_cell.length_c   1.000
_cell.angle_alpha   90.00
_cell.angle_beta   90.00
_cell.angle_gamma   90.00
#
_symmetry.space_group_name_H-M   'P 1'
#
loop_
_entity.id
_entity.type
_entity.pdbx_description
1 polymer ?
#
loop_
_entity_poly.entity_id
_entity_poly.type
_entity_poly.pdbx_seq_one_letter_code
_entity_poly.pdbx_strand_id
1 'polypeptide(L)'
;TAQVVPRLSGVVEAVKVDLGEQVKQGQVLAVIASTDLSERRSEFYAAQKRLALAQKTYRREKELWEERISAEQDYLQAQQALREAELTVANAKAQLQALGSDAGKPDALSRYELRAPFDGMIVEKDITLGESVNTDDQIFIISDLSTVWADISVPANALSAVRVGS
;
A
#
# COMPACT_ATOMS: atom_id res chain seq x y z
N THR A 1 17.58 -15.05 -0.49
CA THR A 1 16.63 -14.59 -1.54
C THR A 1 15.29 -14.32 -0.90
N ALA A 2 14.48 -13.43 -1.48
CA ALA A 2 13.10 -13.21 -1.07
C ALA A 2 12.20 -13.16 -2.29
N GLN A 3 11.01 -13.70 -2.13
CA GLN A 3 9.96 -13.70 -3.13
C GLN A 3 9.12 -12.44 -2.95
N VAL A 4 8.91 -11.71 -4.03
CA VAL A 4 8.07 -10.51 -4.03
C VAL A 4 6.77 -10.86 -4.73
N VAL A 5 5.70 -10.92 -3.94
CA VAL A 5 4.33 -11.17 -4.40
C VAL A 5 3.52 -9.87 -4.38
N PRO A 6 2.56 -9.68 -5.30
CA PRO A 6 1.59 -8.60 -5.21
C PRO A 6 0.78 -8.69 -3.94
N ARG A 7 0.34 -7.55 -3.42
CA ARG A 7 -0.69 -7.51 -2.36
C ARG A 7 -2.10 -7.40 -2.92
N LEU A 8 -2.22 -7.13 -4.21
CA LEU A 8 -3.46 -6.82 -4.90
C LEU A 8 -3.41 -7.43 -6.30
N SER A 9 -4.50 -8.08 -6.69
CA SER A 9 -4.69 -8.52 -8.07
C SER A 9 -4.95 -7.35 -9.00
N GLY A 10 -4.48 -7.47 -10.25
CA GLY A 10 -4.66 -6.45 -11.26
C GLY A 10 -3.92 -6.76 -12.55
N VAL A 11 -3.90 -5.79 -13.46
CA VAL A 11 -3.21 -5.89 -14.74
C VAL A 11 -1.90 -5.11 -14.70
N VAL A 12 -0.82 -5.71 -15.20
CA VAL A 12 0.50 -5.08 -15.23
C VAL A 12 0.51 -3.94 -16.25
N GLU A 13 0.65 -2.71 -15.75
CA GLU A 13 0.69 -1.49 -16.56
C GLU A 13 2.12 -1.12 -16.97
N ALA A 14 3.11 -1.46 -16.14
CA ALA A 14 4.52 -1.27 -16.48
C ALA A 14 5.42 -2.18 -15.66
N VAL A 15 6.50 -2.66 -16.28
CA VAL A 15 7.64 -3.27 -15.59
C VAL A 15 8.79 -2.28 -15.70
N LYS A 16 9.42 -1.94 -14.57
CA LYS A 16 10.43 -0.88 -14.45
C LYS A 16 11.86 -1.40 -14.28
N VAL A 17 12.02 -2.72 -14.22
CA VAL A 17 13.28 -3.39 -13.91
C VAL A 17 13.44 -4.65 -14.75
N ASP A 18 14.69 -5.03 -14.99
CA ASP A 18 15.03 -6.22 -15.76
C ASP A 18 15.82 -7.28 -14.97
N LEU A 19 15.86 -8.50 -15.52
CA LEU A 19 16.60 -9.62 -14.94
C LEU A 19 18.09 -9.28 -14.84
N GLY A 20 18.70 -9.49 -13.67
CA GLY A 20 20.09 -9.15 -13.38
C GLY A 20 20.31 -7.69 -12.96
N GLU A 21 19.27 -6.86 -12.91
CA GLU A 21 19.38 -5.48 -12.45
C GLU A 21 19.51 -5.39 -10.92
N GLN A 22 20.33 -4.44 -10.45
CA GLN A 22 20.43 -4.11 -9.04
C GLN A 22 19.31 -3.14 -8.64
N VAL A 23 18.63 -3.46 -7.55
CA VAL A 23 17.52 -2.67 -7.01
C VAL A 23 17.81 -2.24 -5.58
N LYS A 24 17.33 -1.06 -5.21
CA LYS A 24 17.40 -0.55 -3.84
C LYS A 24 16.08 -0.75 -3.11
N GLN A 25 16.14 -0.83 -1.78
CA GLN A 25 14.97 -0.83 -0.92
C GLN A 25 14.05 0.34 -1.27
N GLY A 26 12.76 0.02 -1.49
CA GLY A 26 11.74 0.99 -1.88
C GLY A 26 11.74 1.36 -3.37
N GLN A 27 12.67 0.88 -4.19
CA GLN A 27 12.64 1.09 -5.65
C GLN A 27 11.41 0.42 -6.27
N VAL A 28 10.75 1.11 -7.20
CA VAL A 28 9.58 0.58 -7.92
C VAL A 28 10.04 -0.46 -8.94
N LEU A 29 9.49 -1.66 -8.84
CA LEU A 29 9.78 -2.80 -9.71
C LEU A 29 8.75 -2.90 -10.83
N ALA A 30 7.47 -2.81 -10.46
CA ALA A 30 6.36 -2.90 -11.40
C ALA A 30 5.20 -2.02 -10.94
N VAL A 31 4.33 -1.72 -11.90
CA VAL A 31 3.13 -0.94 -11.72
C VAL A 31 1.95 -1.82 -12.12
N ILE A 32 1.03 -2.04 -11.20
CA ILE A 32 -0.14 -2.89 -11.36
C ILE A 32 -1.38 -2.00 -11.28
N ALA A 33 -2.24 -2.07 -12.29
CA ALA A 33 -3.55 -1.44 -12.29
C ALA A 33 -4.58 -2.38 -11.63
N SER A 34 -5.01 -2.04 -10.42
CA SER A 34 -6.00 -2.79 -9.65
C SER A 34 -7.33 -2.05 -9.59
N THR A 35 -8.41 -2.74 -9.96
CA THR A 35 -9.78 -2.20 -9.88
C THR A 35 -10.26 -2.07 -8.44
N ASP A 36 -9.97 -3.06 -7.58
CA ASP A 36 -10.31 -3.01 -6.15
C ASP A 36 -9.68 -1.79 -5.47
N LEU A 37 -8.39 -1.55 -5.71
CA LEU A 37 -7.71 -0.35 -5.18
C LEU A 37 -8.35 0.95 -5.69
N SER A 38 -8.75 0.97 -6.95
CA SER A 38 -9.43 2.12 -7.56
C SER A 38 -10.76 2.42 -6.87
N GLU A 39 -11.56 1.40 -6.59
CA GLU A 39 -12.84 1.54 -5.89
C GLU A 39 -12.64 2.05 -4.46
N ARG A 40 -11.71 1.44 -3.70
CA ARG A 40 -11.40 1.85 -2.32
C ARG A 40 -10.89 3.29 -2.23
N ARG A 41 -9.97 3.67 -3.14
CA ARG A 41 -9.47 5.06 -3.18
C ARG A 41 -10.59 6.02 -3.56
N SER A 42 -11.43 5.66 -4.54
CA SER A 42 -12.57 6.49 -4.95
C SER A 42 -13.54 6.72 -3.78
N GLU A 43 -13.84 5.69 -3.00
CA GLU A 43 -14.67 5.78 -1.80
C GLU A 43 -14.05 6.71 -0.75
N PHE A 44 -12.75 6.56 -0.47
CA PHE A 44 -12.01 7.44 0.43
C PHE A 44 -12.05 8.91 -0.02
N TYR A 45 -11.87 9.17 -1.32
CA TYR A 45 -11.95 10.52 -1.87
C TYR A 45 -13.37 11.09 -1.77
N ALA A 46 -14.40 10.30 -2.05
CA ALA A 46 -15.78 10.71 -1.88
C ALA A 46 -16.09 11.03 -0.40
N ALA A 47 -15.62 10.20 0.53
CA ALA A 47 -15.74 10.43 1.97
C ALA A 47 -15.07 11.73 2.40
N GLN A 48 -13.86 12.04 1.90
CA GLN A 48 -13.20 13.31 2.17
C GLN A 48 -13.99 14.52 1.68
N LYS A 49 -14.59 14.44 0.49
CA LYS A 49 -15.43 15.53 -0.03
C LYS A 49 -16.69 15.72 0.82
N ARG A 50 -17.31 14.63 1.29
CA ARG A 50 -18.45 14.69 2.22
C ARG A 50 -18.05 15.29 3.57
N LEU A 51 -16.90 14.92 4.12
CA LEU A 51 -16.35 15.52 5.33
C LEU A 51 -16.13 17.04 5.16
N ALA A 52 -15.52 17.46 4.06
CA ALA A 52 -15.30 18.87 3.79
C ALA A 52 -16.61 19.67 3.71
N LEU A 53 -17.67 19.07 3.16
CA LEU A 53 -19.01 19.66 3.15
C LEU A 53 -19.60 19.71 4.57
N ALA A 54 -19.59 18.61 5.31
CA ALA A 54 -20.11 18.53 6.67
C ALA A 54 -19.42 19.52 7.62
N GLN A 55 -18.10 19.72 7.47
CA GLN A 55 -17.34 20.73 8.21
C GLN A 55 -17.81 22.16 7.90
N LYS A 56 -18.11 22.47 6.63
CA LYS A 56 -18.64 23.78 6.25
C LYS A 56 -20.04 23.99 6.82
N THR A 57 -20.90 22.99 6.72
CA THR A 57 -22.26 23.04 7.29
C THR A 57 -22.21 23.21 8.80
N TYR A 58 -21.40 22.41 9.51
CA TYR A 58 -21.24 22.52 10.96
C TYR A 58 -20.77 23.92 11.39
N ARG A 59 -19.75 24.49 10.73
CA ARG A 59 -19.28 25.84 11.05
C ARG A 59 -20.39 26.88 10.89
N ARG A 60 -21.13 26.81 9.78
CA ARG A 60 -22.25 27.72 9.52
C ARG A 60 -23.37 27.57 10.56
N GLU A 61 -23.81 26.34 10.85
CA GLU A 61 -24.89 26.12 11.82
C GLU A 61 -24.47 26.50 13.25
N LYS A 62 -23.19 26.31 13.58
CA LYS A 62 -22.62 26.76 14.85
C LYS A 62 -22.66 28.29 14.98
N GLU A 63 -22.22 29.02 13.95
CA GLU A 63 -22.27 30.49 13.93
C GLU A 63 -23.71 30.99 14.06
N LEU A 64 -24.65 30.45 13.27
CA LEU A 64 -26.06 30.84 13.33
C LEU A 64 -26.70 30.53 14.69
N TRP A 65 -26.31 29.44 15.34
CA TRP A 65 -26.83 29.08 16.67
C TRP A 65 -26.25 30.00 17.76
N GLU A 66 -24.95 30.31 17.69
CA GLU A 66 -24.29 31.26 18.60
C GLU A 66 -24.89 32.68 18.47
N GLU A 67 -25.29 33.07 17.25
CA GLU A 67 -26.04 34.29 16.95
C GLU A 67 -27.54 34.21 17.30
N ARG A 68 -28.03 33.06 17.79
CA ARG A 68 -29.44 32.76 18.12
C ARG A 68 -30.41 32.89 16.94
N ILE A 69 -29.92 32.63 15.73
CA ILE A 69 -30.69 32.69 14.48
C ILE A 69 -31.28 31.31 14.14
N SER A 70 -30.53 30.22 14.36
CA SER A 70 -30.97 28.85 14.10
C SER A 70 -31.37 28.10 15.37
N ALA A 71 -32.09 26.98 15.20
CA ALA A 71 -32.46 26.12 16.32
C ALA A 71 -31.26 25.30 16.80
N GLU A 72 -31.17 25.03 18.11
CA GLU A 72 -30.14 24.14 18.67
C GLU A 72 -30.15 22.75 18.02
N GLN A 73 -31.34 22.28 17.62
CA GLN A 73 -31.49 21.04 16.88
C GLN A 73 -30.69 21.03 15.57
N ASP A 74 -30.68 22.13 14.81
CA ASP A 74 -29.97 22.22 13.53
C ASP A 74 -28.44 22.15 13.74
N TYR A 75 -27.95 22.82 14.79
CA TYR A 75 -26.55 22.71 15.22
C TYR A 75 -26.18 21.28 15.61
N LEU A 76 -27.00 20.61 16.42
CA LEU A 76 -26.75 19.23 16.86
C LEU A 76 -26.78 18.25 15.68
N GLN A 77 -27.70 18.42 14.73
CA GLN A 77 -27.75 17.63 13.50
C GLN A 77 -26.49 17.83 12.65
N ALA A 78 -26.05 19.07 12.47
CA ALA A 78 -24.83 19.36 11.74
C ALA A 78 -23.58 18.80 12.44
N GLN A 79 -23.54 18.82 13.78
CA GLN A 79 -22.48 18.21 14.57
C GLN A 79 -22.44 16.69 14.39
N GLN A 80 -23.61 16.03 14.42
CA GLN A 80 -23.71 14.59 14.19
C GLN A 80 -23.22 14.22 12.79
N ALA A 81 -23.68 14.95 11.75
CA ALA A 81 -23.27 14.72 10.37
C ALA A 81 -21.75 14.90 10.17
N LEU A 82 -21.14 15.88 10.86
CA LEU A 82 -19.69 16.05 10.87
C LEU A 82 -18.99 14.82 11.44
N ARG A 83 -19.38 14.35 12.63
CA ARG A 83 -18.77 13.17 13.27
C ARG A 83 -18.91 11.92 12.43
N GLU A 84 -20.07 11.72 11.79
CA GLU A 84 -20.29 10.58 10.90
C GLU A 84 -19.38 10.63 9.67
N ALA A 85 -19.20 11.81 9.09
CA ALA A 85 -18.28 11.99 7.96
C ALA A 85 -16.80 11.77 8.37
N GLU A 86 -16.42 12.19 9.58
CA GLU A 86 -15.07 11.93 10.14
C GLU A 86 -14.81 10.43 10.30
N LEU A 87 -15.78 9.70 10.86
CA LEU A 87 -15.69 8.24 11.01
C LEU A 87 -15.60 7.54 9.65
N THR A 88 -16.39 7.97 8.68
CA THR A 88 -16.37 7.41 7.32
C THR A 88 -14.98 7.56 6.69
N VAL A 89 -14.37 8.75 6.80
CA VAL A 89 -13.00 8.98 6.29
C VAL A 89 -11.97 8.15 7.03
N ALA A 90 -12.09 8.03 8.36
CA ALA A 90 -11.18 7.22 9.17
C ALA A 90 -11.22 5.74 8.77
N ASN A 91 -12.43 5.19 8.59
CA ASN A 91 -12.62 3.80 8.16
C ASN A 91 -12.05 3.54 6.76
N ALA A 92 -12.36 4.42 5.80
CA ALA A 92 -11.84 4.30 4.45
C ALA A 92 -10.30 4.41 4.40
N LYS A 93 -9.71 5.28 5.24
CA LYS A 93 -8.25 5.38 5.39
C LYS A 93 -7.63 4.10 5.96
N ALA A 94 -8.24 3.54 7.02
CA ALA A 94 -7.75 2.32 7.64
C ALA A 94 -7.77 1.13 6.67
N GLN A 95 -8.80 1.03 5.83
CA GLN A 95 -8.88 0.01 4.78
C GLN A 95 -7.75 0.15 3.75
N LEU A 96 -7.45 1.37 3.29
CA LEU A 96 -6.33 1.61 2.36
C LEU A 96 -4.98 1.24 2.98
N GLN A 97 -4.77 1.59 4.26
CA GLN A 97 -3.55 1.25 4.99
C GLN A 97 -3.38 -0.27 5.15
N ALA A 98 -4.46 -1.01 5.39
CA ALA A 98 -4.43 -2.47 5.45
C ALA A 98 -3.96 -3.11 4.13
N LEU A 99 -4.27 -2.48 2.99
CA LEU A 99 -3.81 -2.91 1.67
C LEU A 99 -2.34 -2.49 1.37
N GLY A 100 -1.66 -1.86 2.32
CA GLY A 100 -0.31 -1.32 2.12
C GLY A 100 -0.27 -0.19 1.09
N SER A 101 -1.41 0.42 0.80
CA SER A 101 -1.53 1.58 -0.08
C SER A 101 -1.64 2.83 0.76
N ASP A 102 -0.82 3.83 0.47
CA ASP A 102 -1.10 5.18 0.94
C ASP A 102 -2.38 5.72 0.27
N ALA A 103 -2.94 6.74 0.91
CA ALA A 103 -3.95 7.65 0.35
C ALA A 103 -3.36 8.51 -0.80
N GLY A 104 -2.59 7.87 -1.69
CA GLY A 104 -1.77 8.47 -2.73
C GLY A 104 -2.57 9.28 -3.73
N LYS A 105 -1.85 10.01 -4.60
CA LYS A 105 -2.36 11.08 -5.46
C LYS A 105 -3.68 10.73 -6.20
N PRO A 106 -4.62 11.69 -6.35
CA PRO A 106 -5.90 11.47 -7.03
C PRO A 106 -5.77 10.98 -8.48
N ASP A 107 -4.67 11.32 -9.16
CA ASP A 107 -4.45 11.00 -10.57
C ASP A 107 -4.15 9.51 -10.84
N ALA A 108 -3.98 8.69 -9.80
CA ALA A 108 -3.57 7.30 -9.94
C ALA A 108 -4.39 6.37 -9.05
N LEU A 109 -5.72 6.44 -9.16
CA LEU A 109 -6.66 5.66 -8.33
C LEU A 109 -6.45 4.15 -8.42
N SER A 110 -6.21 3.63 -9.63
CA SER A 110 -6.01 2.20 -9.86
C SER A 110 -4.56 1.75 -9.69
N ARG A 111 -3.59 2.68 -9.60
CA ARG A 111 -2.18 2.35 -9.71
C ARG A 111 -1.59 1.90 -8.38
N TYR A 112 -1.12 0.66 -8.35
CA TYR A 112 -0.33 0.05 -7.29
C TYR A 112 1.13 -0.09 -7.72
N GLU A 113 2.05 0.43 -6.91
CA GLU A 113 3.49 0.34 -7.17
C GLU A 113 4.07 -0.79 -6.33
N LEU A 114 4.53 -1.84 -6.99
CA LEU A 114 5.26 -2.93 -6.35
C LEU A 114 6.71 -2.48 -6.12
N ARG A 115 7.18 -2.56 -4.88
CA ARG A 115 8.50 -2.04 -4.48
C ARG A 115 9.40 -3.12 -3.90
N ALA A 116 10.71 -2.94 -4.06
CA ALA A 116 11.71 -3.83 -3.48
C ALA A 116 11.71 -3.73 -1.94
N PRO A 117 11.65 -4.87 -1.21
CA PRO A 117 11.69 -4.89 0.25
C PRO A 117 13.08 -4.58 0.84
N PHE A 118 14.17 -4.82 0.09
CA PHE A 118 15.56 -4.59 0.48
C PHE A 118 16.45 -4.38 -0.75
N ASP A 119 17.70 -3.96 -0.52
CA ASP A 119 18.72 -3.81 -1.56
C ASP A 119 19.17 -5.18 -2.08
N GLY A 120 19.20 -5.39 -3.39
CA GLY A 120 19.60 -6.68 -3.95
C GLY A 120 19.64 -6.70 -5.47
N MET A 121 19.65 -7.91 -6.03
CA MET A 121 19.61 -8.13 -7.48
C MET A 121 18.41 -8.99 -7.85
N ILE A 122 17.77 -8.66 -8.97
CA ILE A 122 16.67 -9.46 -9.53
C ILE A 122 17.26 -10.71 -10.16
N VAL A 123 16.99 -11.86 -9.53
CA VAL A 123 17.47 -13.16 -10.02
C VAL A 123 16.41 -13.91 -10.82
N GLU A 124 15.15 -13.52 -10.69
CA GLU A 124 14.04 -14.07 -11.48
C GLU A 124 12.97 -13.01 -11.70
N LYS A 125 12.36 -13.03 -12.89
CA LYS A 125 11.29 -12.13 -13.34
C LYS A 125 10.28 -12.97 -14.10
N ASP A 126 9.08 -13.15 -13.53
CA ASP A 126 7.97 -13.88 -14.14
C ASP A 126 6.76 -12.95 -14.25
N ILE A 127 6.90 -11.93 -15.09
CA ILE A 127 5.89 -10.89 -15.30
C ILE A 127 6.07 -10.19 -16.64
N THR A 128 4.96 -10.00 -17.34
CA THR A 128 4.89 -9.34 -18.63
C THR A 128 3.92 -8.16 -18.61
N LEU A 129 4.19 -7.14 -19.43
CA LEU A 129 3.26 -6.03 -19.65
C LEU A 129 1.90 -6.56 -20.17
N GLY A 130 0.80 -6.13 -19.55
CA GLY A 130 -0.56 -6.54 -19.92
C GLY A 130 -1.01 -7.87 -19.31
N GLU A 131 -0.14 -8.53 -18.55
CA GLU A 131 -0.48 -9.76 -17.83
C GLU A 131 -1.41 -9.46 -16.63
N SER A 132 -2.34 -10.39 -16.36
CA SER A 132 -3.16 -10.34 -15.15
C SER A 132 -2.45 -11.10 -14.05
N VAL A 133 -2.21 -10.44 -12.93
CA VAL A 133 -1.50 -11.01 -11.78
C VAL A 133 -2.39 -11.04 -10.55
N ASN A 134 -2.19 -12.05 -9.72
CA ASN A 134 -2.88 -12.27 -8.44
C ASN A 134 -1.92 -12.16 -7.26
N THR A 135 -2.49 -12.08 -6.05
CA THR A 135 -1.73 -12.00 -4.80
C THR A 135 -0.82 -13.21 -4.54
N ASP A 136 -1.14 -14.37 -5.13
CA ASP A 136 -0.37 -15.61 -4.98
C ASP A 136 0.71 -15.78 -6.06
N ASP A 137 0.72 -14.92 -7.09
CA ASP A 137 1.65 -15.04 -8.20
C ASP A 137 3.04 -14.56 -7.78
N GLN A 138 4.05 -15.36 -8.07
CA GLN A 138 5.43 -15.05 -7.76
C GLN A 138 6.06 -14.28 -8.90
N ILE A 139 6.14 -12.95 -8.75
CA ILE A 139 6.47 -12.05 -9.85
C ILE A 139 7.96 -11.74 -9.94
N PHE A 140 8.62 -11.55 -8.79
CA PHE A 140 10.06 -11.30 -8.74
C PHE A 140 10.73 -12.11 -7.63
N ILE A 141 11.96 -12.52 -7.87
CA ILE A 141 12.88 -12.99 -6.82
C ILE A 141 14.04 -12.02 -6.72
N ILE A 142 14.27 -11.51 -5.51
CA ILE A 142 15.40 -10.63 -5.20
C ILE A 142 16.38 -11.40 -4.32
N SER A 143 17.63 -11.47 -4.74
CA SER A 143 18.72 -11.98 -3.91
C SER A 143 19.45 -10.83 -3.24
N ASP A 144 19.55 -10.90 -1.92
CA ASP A 144 20.52 -10.11 -1.18
C ASP A 144 21.91 -10.68 -1.47
N LEU A 145 22.81 -9.83 -1.97
CA LEU A 145 24.20 -10.20 -2.28
C LEU A 145 25.15 -9.85 -1.13
N SER A 146 24.66 -9.26 -0.04
CA SER A 146 25.47 -8.84 1.11
C SER A 146 25.76 -9.99 2.09
N THR A 147 24.88 -10.98 2.19
CA THR A 147 25.01 -12.08 3.16
C THR A 147 24.80 -13.44 2.46
N VAL A 148 25.88 -14.15 2.17
CA VAL A 148 25.84 -15.51 1.62
C VAL A 148 25.82 -16.50 2.79
N TRP A 149 24.79 -17.36 2.84
CA TRP A 149 24.74 -18.49 3.76
C TRP A 149 25.37 -19.70 3.07
N ALA A 150 26.49 -20.19 3.59
CA ALA A 150 27.08 -21.44 3.14
C ALA A 150 26.58 -22.57 4.05
N ASP A 151 25.78 -23.49 3.51
CA ASP A 151 25.38 -24.71 4.21
C ASP A 151 26.45 -25.77 3.96
N ILE A 152 27.21 -26.12 5.01
CA ILE A 152 28.27 -27.13 4.95
C ILE A 152 27.81 -28.34 5.75
N SER A 153 27.49 -29.42 5.05
CA SER A 153 27.24 -30.72 5.69
C SER A 153 28.57 -31.35 6.13
N VAL A 154 28.85 -31.29 7.44
CA VAL A 154 30.05 -31.89 8.05
C VAL A 154 29.70 -33.29 8.57
N PRO A 155 30.34 -34.37 8.07
CA PRO A 155 30.16 -35.70 8.63
C PRO A 155 30.69 -35.77 10.07
N ALA A 156 30.06 -36.58 10.92
CA ALA A 156 30.26 -36.55 12.38
C ALA A 156 31.73 -36.76 12.83
N ASN A 157 32.56 -37.39 12.00
CA ASN A 157 33.98 -37.62 12.24
C ASN A 157 34.87 -36.37 12.02
N ALA A 158 34.36 -35.31 11.39
CA ALA A 158 35.08 -34.08 11.10
C ALA A 158 34.62 -32.86 11.95
N LEU A 159 33.67 -33.08 12.87
CA LEU A 159 33.13 -32.04 13.77
C LEU A 159 34.22 -31.34 14.62
N SER A 160 35.29 -32.04 14.98
CA SER A 160 36.39 -31.48 15.77
C SER A 160 37.33 -30.55 14.97
N ALA A 161 37.21 -30.53 13.64
CA ALA A 161 38.02 -29.69 12.75
C ALA A 161 37.35 -28.36 12.39
N VAL A 162 36.11 -28.12 12.83
CA VAL A 162 35.33 -26.92 12.46
C VAL A 162 35.17 -26.00 13.66
N ARG A 163 35.50 -24.71 13.48
CA ARG A 163 35.36 -23.66 14.49
C ARG A 163 34.59 -22.49 13.88
N VAL A 164 33.65 -21.91 14.63
CA VAL A 164 32.93 -20.72 14.17
C VAL A 164 33.91 -19.55 14.08
N GLY A 165 34.07 -18.99 12.87
CA GLY A 165 34.83 -17.75 12.63
C GLY A 165 36.33 -17.91 12.31
N SER A 166 36.76 -19.03 11.72
CA SER A 166 38.11 -19.21 11.16
C SER A 166 38.18 -18.91 9.68
#